data_AF-A0A0C2DC89-F1
#
_entry.id   AF-A0A0C2DC89-F1
#
_cell.length_a   1.000
_cell.length_b   1.000
_cell.length_c   1.000
_cell.angle_alpha   90.00
_cell.angle_beta   90.00
_cell.angle_gamma   90.00
#
_symmetry.space_group_name_H-M   'P 1'
#
loop_
_entity.id
_entity.type
_entity.pdbx_description
1 polymer ?
#
loop_
_entity_poly.entity_id
_entity_poly.type
_entity_poly.pdbx_seq_one_letter_code
_entity_poly.pdbx_strand_id
1 'polypeptide(L)'
;MQNEMTYLFSLQMIHAATTQVECTYNVCGGKMVVFCLYDDRANQPVYDTGEMCKKPKDCTTYRNSMYEKGLCVKPYEAPGRYECALQ
;
A
#
# COMPACT_ATOMS: atom_id res chain seq x y z
N MET A 1 17.99 7.33 -16.46
CA MET A 1 17.10 8.06 -15.53
C MET A 1 15.63 7.68 -15.71
N GLN A 2 15.05 7.60 -16.92
CA GLN A 2 13.67 7.12 -17.12
C GLN A 2 13.41 5.70 -16.58
N ASN A 3 14.35 4.77 -16.75
CA ASN A 3 14.18 3.37 -16.33
C ASN A 3 14.13 3.18 -14.81
N GLU A 4 14.88 4.00 -14.06
CA GLU A 4 14.91 3.97 -12.59
C GLU A 4 13.58 4.47 -12.00
N MET A 5 12.99 5.52 -12.59
CA MET A 5 11.72 6.08 -12.10
C MET A 5 10.56 5.09 -12.26
N THR A 6 10.50 4.36 -13.39
CA THR A 6 9.49 3.32 -13.61
C THR A 6 9.63 2.17 -12.63
N TYR A 7 10.87 1.76 -12.31
CA TYR A 7 11.12 0.69 -11.34
C TYR A 7 10.63 1.08 -9.94
N LEU A 8 10.89 2.31 -9.49
CA LEU A 8 10.40 2.80 -8.19
C LEU A 8 8.88 2.82 -8.09
N PHE A 9 8.17 3.20 -9.16
CA PHE A 9 6.70 3.13 -9.16
C PHE A 9 6.17 1.71 -9.05
N SER A 10 6.79 0.75 -9.76
CA SER A 10 6.38 -0.65 -9.65
C SER A 10 6.57 -1.21 -8.24
N LEU A 11 7.64 -0.82 -7.54
CA LEU A 11 7.89 -1.22 -6.16
C LEU A 11 6.85 -0.66 -5.19
N GLN A 12 6.41 0.58 -5.40
CA GLN A 12 5.41 1.22 -4.58
C GLN A 12 4.03 0.56 -4.70
N MET A 13 3.62 0.17 -5.91
CA MET A 13 2.35 -0.53 -6.14
C MET A 13 2.25 -1.87 -5.39
N ILE A 14 3.39 -2.56 -5.21
CA ILE A 14 3.44 -3.91 -4.61
C ILE A 14 3.96 -3.90 -3.16
N HIS A 15 4.12 -2.73 -2.56
CA HIS A 15 4.61 -2.60 -1.20
C HIS A 15 3.55 -3.06 -0.19
N ALA A 16 3.76 -4.22 0.42
CA ALA A 16 2.77 -4.94 1.23
C ALA A 16 2.29 -4.17 2.48
N ALA A 17 3.09 -3.24 3.00
CA ALA A 17 2.71 -2.38 4.11
C ALA A 17 1.78 -1.22 3.68
N THR A 18 1.64 -0.93 2.40
CA THR A 18 0.75 0.14 1.93
C THR A 18 -0.72 -0.24 2.14
N THR A 19 -1.50 0.63 2.78
CA THR A 19 -2.92 0.34 3.09
C THR A 19 -3.90 1.34 2.49
N GLN A 20 -3.41 2.48 2.02
CA GLN A 20 -4.21 3.51 1.39
C GLN A 20 -3.52 4.01 0.13
N VAL A 21 -4.31 4.16 -0.93
CA VAL A 21 -3.89 4.71 -2.21
C VAL A 21 -4.92 5.72 -2.67
N GLU A 22 -4.46 6.87 -3.14
CA GLU A 22 -5.31 7.88 -3.75
C GLU A 22 -4.71 8.25 -5.10
N CYS A 23 -5.53 8.21 -6.15
CA CYS A 23 -5.12 8.54 -7.51
C CYS A 23 -5.94 9.70 -8.07
N THR A 24 -5.28 10.57 -8.81
CA THR A 24 -5.89 11.65 -9.58
C THR A 24 -5.48 11.54 -11.04
N TYR A 25 -6.26 12.13 -11.94
CA TYR A 25 -5.94 12.16 -13.36
C TYR A 25 -6.20 13.54 -13.96
N ASN A 26 -5.49 13.83 -15.04
CA ASN A 26 -5.71 15.02 -15.86
C ASN A 26 -5.50 14.70 -17.34
N VAL A 27 -6.26 15.35 -18.23
CA VAL A 27 -6.15 15.18 -19.69
C VAL A 27 -5.52 16.44 -20.30
N CYS A 28 -4.33 16.29 -20.86
CA CYS A 28 -3.55 17.36 -21.47
C CYS A 28 -3.36 17.09 -22.97
N GLY A 29 -4.05 17.84 -23.83
CA GLY A 29 -3.83 17.79 -25.29
C GLY A 29 -3.96 16.40 -25.91
N GLY A 30 -4.98 15.63 -25.50
CA GLY A 30 -5.21 14.26 -25.97
C GLY A 30 -4.42 13.16 -25.23
N LYS A 31 -3.61 13.51 -24.23
CA LYS A 31 -2.92 12.56 -23.35
C LYS A 31 -3.56 12.55 -21.97
N MET A 32 -3.68 11.37 -21.36
CA MET A 32 -4.09 11.22 -19.96
C MET A 32 -2.84 11.03 -19.09
N VAL A 33 -2.77 11.77 -17.98
CA VAL A 33 -1.78 11.59 -16.93
C VAL A 33 -2.51 11.10 -15.69
N VAL A 34 -2.04 10.00 -15.10
CA VAL A 34 -2.54 9.45 -13.84
C VAL A 34 -1.43 9.56 -12.81
N PHE A 35 -1.75 10.04 -11.62
CA PHE A 35 -0.82 10.21 -10.51
C PHE A 35 -1.43 9.62 -9.25
N CYS A 36 -0.67 8.79 -8.53
CA CYS A 36 -1.12 8.13 -7.30
C CYS A 36 -0.17 8.43 -6.14
N LEU A 37 -0.74 8.64 -4.96
CA LEU A 37 -0.07 8.73 -3.68
C LEU A 37 -0.42 7.51 -2.83
N TYR A 38 0.52 7.13 -1.97
CA TYR A 38 0.45 5.97 -1.09
C TYR A 38 0.76 6.42 0.33
N ASP A 39 0.12 5.80 1.33
CA ASP A 39 0.30 6.14 2.74
C ASP A 39 1.63 5.69 3.35
N ASP A 40 2.32 4.77 2.69
CA ASP A 40 3.65 4.33 3.06
C ASP A 40 4.60 4.34 1.86
N ARG A 41 5.90 4.52 2.13
CA ARG A 41 6.93 4.55 1.10
C ARG A 41 7.55 3.18 0.94
N ALA A 42 7.56 2.67 -0.29
CA ALA A 42 8.24 1.43 -0.63
C ALA A 42 9.72 1.47 -0.24
N ASN A 43 10.15 0.48 0.55
CA ASN A 43 11.54 0.13 0.76
C ASN A 43 11.72 -1.37 0.55
N GLN A 44 12.96 -1.82 0.33
CA GLN A 44 13.24 -3.25 0.19
C GLN A 44 13.41 -3.91 1.57
N PRO A 45 12.89 -5.14 1.78
CA PRO A 45 12.02 -5.89 0.86
C PRO A 45 10.61 -5.27 0.77
N VAL A 46 10.01 -5.27 -0.42
CA VAL A 46 8.68 -4.66 -0.63
C VAL A 46 7.52 -5.56 -0.18
N TYR A 47 7.75 -6.87 -0.06
CA TYR A 47 6.82 -7.84 0.51
C TYR A 47 7.60 -9.05 1.03
N ASP A 48 7.01 -9.76 1.99
CA ASP A 48 7.55 -11.03 2.46
C ASP A 48 7.10 -12.19 1.57
N THR A 49 8.00 -13.15 1.34
CA THR A 49 7.64 -14.39 0.63
C THR A 49 6.99 -15.36 1.61
N GLY A 50 5.82 -15.91 1.27
CA GLY A 50 5.14 -16.86 2.13
C GLY A 50 3.75 -17.25 1.62
N GLU A 51 3.01 -18.00 2.43
CA GLU A 51 1.59 -18.22 2.16
C GLU A 51 0.82 -16.90 2.37
N MET A 52 -0.18 -16.66 1.51
CA MET A 52 -1.13 -15.58 1.75
C MET A 52 -1.86 -15.79 3.08
N CYS A 53 -2.31 -14.70 3.70
CA CYS A 53 -3.16 -14.77 4.88
C CYS A 53 -4.44 -15.59 4.60
N LYS A 54 -4.92 -16.31 5.61
CA LYS A 54 -6.14 -17.14 5.55
C LYS A 54 -7.13 -16.76 6.66
N LYS A 55 -6.65 -16.06 7.70
CA LYS A 55 -7.43 -15.59 8.86
C LYS A 55 -6.80 -14.30 9.42
N PRO A 56 -7.55 -13.49 10.21
CA PRO A 56 -7.05 -12.23 10.76
C PRO A 56 -5.72 -12.33 11.53
N LYS A 57 -5.50 -13.47 12.22
CA LYS A 57 -4.26 -13.70 12.98
C LYS A 57 -3.00 -13.85 12.13
N ASP A 58 -3.15 -14.08 10.83
CA ASP A 58 -2.00 -14.16 9.91
C ASP A 58 -1.54 -12.74 9.49
N CYS A 59 -2.33 -11.70 9.78
CA CYS A 59 -2.03 -10.31 9.47
C CYS A 59 -1.30 -9.64 10.64
N THR A 60 0.02 -9.59 10.56
CA THR A 60 0.88 -9.17 11.68
C THR A 60 1.41 -7.74 11.56
N THR A 61 1.38 -7.14 10.36
CA THR A 61 1.91 -5.78 10.11
C THR A 61 1.19 -4.70 10.90
N TYR A 62 -0.15 -4.75 10.94
CA TYR A 62 -0.97 -3.78 11.67
C TYR A 62 -1.90 -4.49 12.65
N ARG A 63 -1.99 -3.96 13.87
CA ARG A 63 -2.87 -4.52 14.91
C ARG A 63 -4.33 -4.45 14.49
N ASN A 64 -5.10 -5.44 14.94
CA ASN A 64 -6.53 -5.55 14.67
C ASN A 64 -6.88 -5.59 13.16
N SER A 65 -5.93 -5.98 12.31
CA SER A 65 -6.18 -6.21 10.90
C SER A 65 -7.19 -7.34 10.69
N MET A 66 -8.04 -7.16 9.70
CA MET A 66 -8.97 -8.17 9.23
C MET A 66 -8.40 -8.89 8.01
N TYR A 67 -9.11 -9.93 7.59
CA TYR A 67 -8.76 -10.73 6.44
C TYR A 67 -9.86 -10.64 5.39
N GLU A 68 -9.48 -10.40 4.13
CA GLU A 68 -10.38 -10.53 2.99
C GLU A 68 -9.65 -11.07 1.76
N LYS A 69 -10.08 -12.24 1.24
CA LYS A 69 -9.65 -12.80 -0.06
C LYS A 69 -8.12 -12.84 -0.30
N GLY A 70 -7.34 -13.18 0.72
CA GLY A 70 -5.88 -13.27 0.62
C GLY A 70 -5.14 -11.98 0.96
N LEU A 71 -5.87 -10.90 1.32
CA LEU A 71 -5.30 -9.61 1.71
C LEU A 71 -5.59 -9.29 3.18
N CYS A 72 -4.62 -8.63 3.81
CA CYS A 72 -4.78 -8.04 5.13
C CYS A 72 -5.39 -6.64 5.00
N VAL A 73 -6.45 -6.39 5.77
CA VAL A 73 -7.19 -5.13 5.75
C VAL A 73 -6.96 -4.40 7.06
N LYS A 74 -6.21 -3.30 7.01
CA LYS A 74 -5.96 -2.42 8.16
C LYS A 74 -7.28 -1.76 8.59
N PRO A 75 -7.58 -1.65 9.90
CA PRO A 75 -8.75 -0.92 10.38
C PRO A 75 -8.67 0.57 10.00
N TYR A 76 -9.83 1.18 9.74
CA TYR A 76 -9.91 2.61 9.44
C TYR A 76 -9.48 3.46 10.65
N GLU A 77 -8.48 4.31 10.45
CA GLU A 77 -8.03 5.30 11.43
C GLU A 77 -8.77 6.62 11.22
N ALA A 78 -9.67 6.96 12.13
CA ALA A 78 -10.36 8.24 12.08
C ALA A 78 -9.35 9.40 12.27
N PRO A 79 -9.48 10.52 11.55
CA PRO A 79 -8.62 11.69 11.71
C PRO A 79 -8.54 12.11 13.20
N GLY A 80 -7.32 12.30 13.71
CA GLY A 80 -7.08 12.68 15.11
C GLY A 80 -7.07 11.52 16.12
N ARG A 81 -7.31 10.27 15.70
CA ARG A 81 -7.04 9.06 16.48
C ARG A 81 -5.89 8.29 15.85
N TYR A 82 -4.67 8.73 16.12
CA TYR A 82 -3.48 7.94 15.83
C TYR A 82 -3.26 6.96 16.98
N GLU A 83 -3.57 5.68 16.77
CA GLU A 83 -2.87 4.65 17.54
C GLU A 83 -1.47 4.55 16.96
N CYS A 84 -0.43 4.59 17.79
CA CYS A 84 0.93 4.34 17.32
C CYS A 84 0.97 2.93 16.73
N ALA A 85 0.92 2.82 15.40
CA ALA A 85 0.85 1.57 14.65
C ALA A 85 2.18 0.78 14.67
N LEU A 86 3.07 1.07 15.60
CA LEU A 86 4.40 0.46 15.71
C LEU A 86 4.35 -0.72 16.70
N GLN A 87 4.61 -1.91 16.17
CA GLN A 87 5.46 -2.89 16.83
C GLN A 87 6.80 -2.90 16.10
#